data_AF-A0A534LL82-F1
#
_entry.id   AF-A0A534LL82-F1
#
_cell.length_a   1.000
_cell.length_b   1.000
_cell.length_c   1.000
_cell.angle_alpha   90.00
_cell.angle_beta   90.00
_cell.angle_gamma   90.00
#
_symmetry.space_group_name_H-M   'P 1'
#
loop_
_entity.id
_entity.type
_entity.pdbx_description
1 polymer ?
#
loop_
_entity_poly.entity_id
_entity_poly.type
_entity_poly.pdbx_seq_one_letter_code
_entity_poly.pdbx_strand_id
1 'polypeptide(L)'
;MAAPPIKAGRVHRFWLIKTKSPETCSISGEMYVVARMRPPKNVKAPAIVRAMPAALVDRISITRQVSQTVHAEETCDSDFRKHIKSSARCGPPIMLLVKLGGSVLTDKGRLRSPRRTAIRRLARELAAARAPLLVVHGAGSYGHILARKHRLNEGGATRAKRGAAARVQADVKALDGLVVDALIAAGLAAVPIPPSAVLSLDDGRVSSIDLTPFLEFSSMSFTPVTFGDVVRDLRRGFSICSGDLLMLELARAFRPERALFVADVDGLFTADPKTHKSARLLEAVKPSDLPQVKFRAASRTDVTGSIEGKVRRMFEIADHVDECWIVNGNVKNRVRDALRGRHVVGTRVSRGP
;
A
#
# COMPACT_ATOMS: atom_id res chain seq x y z
N MET A 1 -38.71 6.30 30.05
CA MET A 1 -38.90 5.91 28.64
C MET A 1 -37.71 5.06 28.22
N ALA A 2 -37.92 3.75 28.03
CA ALA A 2 -36.87 2.82 27.65
C ALA A 2 -36.68 2.82 26.12
N ALA A 3 -35.41 2.80 25.68
CA ALA A 3 -35.03 2.72 24.28
C ALA A 3 -35.45 1.39 23.64
N PRO A 4 -35.77 1.36 22.33
CA PRO A 4 -36.20 0.14 21.66
C PRO A 4 -35.04 -0.88 21.53
N PRO A 5 -35.35 -2.18 21.43
CA PRO A 5 -34.34 -3.23 21.32
C PRO A 5 -33.58 -3.11 19.98
N ILE A 6 -32.25 -3.11 20.07
CA ILE A 6 -31.35 -3.17 18.92
C ILE A 6 -31.54 -4.53 18.24
N LYS A 7 -31.99 -4.53 16.98
CA LYS A 7 -32.02 -5.74 16.15
C LYS A 7 -30.60 -6.28 16.02
N ALA A 8 -30.38 -7.53 16.43
CA ALA A 8 -29.12 -8.23 16.29
C ALA A 8 -28.73 -8.33 14.80
N GLY A 9 -27.79 -7.48 14.37
CA GLY A 9 -27.10 -7.65 13.10
C GLY A 9 -26.26 -8.93 13.12
N ARG A 10 -26.15 -9.61 11.98
CA ARG A 10 -25.40 -10.88 11.85
C ARG A 10 -23.98 -10.74 12.39
N VAL A 11 -23.72 -11.41 13.51
CA VAL A 11 -22.36 -11.64 14.00
C VAL A 11 -21.70 -12.65 13.06
N HIS A 12 -20.84 -12.18 12.15
CA HIS A 12 -19.96 -13.08 11.40
C HIS A 12 -18.87 -13.57 12.35
N ARG A 13 -19.06 -14.75 12.96
CA ARG A 13 -18.01 -15.46 13.70
C ARG A 13 -16.91 -15.87 12.72
N PHE A 14 -15.69 -15.40 12.97
CA PHE A 14 -14.50 -15.70 12.19
C PHE A 14 -13.97 -17.10 12.50
N TRP A 15 -13.44 -17.78 11.49
CA TRP A 15 -12.82 -19.10 11.61
C TRP A 15 -11.35 -19.00 11.22
N LEU A 16 -10.45 -19.35 12.15
CA LEU A 16 -9.02 -19.56 11.85
C LEU A 16 -8.87 -20.77 10.93
N ILE A 17 -8.19 -20.58 9.79
CA ILE A 17 -8.03 -21.60 8.75
C ILE A 17 -6.80 -22.46 9.06
N LYS A 18 -6.98 -23.78 9.15
CA LYS A 18 -5.95 -24.78 8.83
C LYS A 18 -6.26 -25.35 7.45
N THR A 19 -5.50 -25.01 6.41
CA THR A 19 -5.59 -25.69 5.10
C THR A 19 -4.76 -26.97 5.16
N LYS A 20 -5.29 -28.10 4.65
CA LYS A 20 -4.55 -29.38 4.61
C LYS A 20 -3.63 -29.52 3.39
N SER A 21 -3.83 -28.73 2.34
CA SER A 21 -2.94 -28.61 1.17
C SER A 21 -3.49 -27.54 0.21
N PRO A 22 -2.63 -26.70 -0.40
CA PRO A 22 -3.03 -25.91 -1.57
C PRO A 22 -3.16 -26.82 -2.81
N GLU A 23 -4.29 -26.76 -3.51
CA GLU A 23 -4.45 -27.38 -4.84
C GLU A 23 -3.94 -26.39 -5.90
N THR A 24 -3.05 -26.83 -6.81
CA THR A 24 -2.57 -26.04 -7.95
C THR A 24 -3.33 -26.44 -9.23
N CYS A 25 -3.73 -25.46 -10.04
CA CYS A 25 -4.38 -25.70 -11.34
C CYS A 25 -3.78 -24.80 -12.42
N SER A 26 -3.57 -25.33 -13.63
CA SER A 26 -3.09 -24.58 -14.79
C SER A 26 -4.26 -24.22 -15.70
N ILE A 27 -4.40 -22.94 -16.03
CA ILE A 27 -5.39 -22.42 -16.99
C ILE A 27 -4.63 -21.57 -18.00
N SER A 28 -4.75 -21.88 -19.29
CA SER A 28 -4.10 -21.12 -20.38
C SER A 28 -2.60 -20.88 -20.21
N GLY A 29 -1.88 -21.81 -19.57
CA GLY A 29 -0.43 -21.71 -19.33
C GLY A 29 -0.03 -20.95 -18.07
N GLU A 30 -0.99 -20.37 -17.33
CA GLU A 30 -0.73 -19.73 -16.03
C GLU A 30 -1.14 -20.66 -14.87
N MET A 31 -0.28 -20.73 -13.86
CA MET A 31 -0.50 -21.51 -12.64
C MET A 31 -1.32 -20.70 -11.63
N TYR A 32 -2.33 -21.31 -11.04
CA TYR A 32 -3.16 -20.72 -9.99
C TYR A 32 -3.13 -21.59 -8.73
N VAL A 33 -3.13 -20.97 -7.55
CA VAL A 33 -3.37 -21.64 -6.27
C VAL A 33 -4.82 -21.42 -5.85
N VAL A 34 -5.50 -22.52 -5.56
CA VAL A 34 -6.88 -22.53 -5.13
C VAL A 34 -6.93 -22.82 -3.63
N ALA A 35 -7.27 -21.80 -2.84
CA ALA A 35 -7.57 -21.99 -1.43
C ALA A 35 -9.05 -22.37 -1.28
N ARG A 36 -9.32 -23.64 -0.97
CA ARG A 36 -10.67 -24.09 -0.59
C ARG A 36 -10.93 -23.70 0.86
N MET A 37 -11.70 -22.64 1.08
CA MET A 37 -12.22 -22.32 2.40
C MET A 37 -13.48 -23.17 2.65
N ARG A 38 -13.33 -24.31 3.34
CA ARG A 38 -14.49 -25.04 3.85
C ARG A 38 -14.97 -24.36 5.13
N PRO A 39 -16.26 -24.00 5.23
CA PRO A 39 -16.82 -23.64 6.51
C PRO A 39 -16.70 -24.84 7.46
N PRO A 40 -16.62 -24.59 8.77
CA PRO A 40 -16.63 -25.66 9.77
C PRO A 40 -17.90 -26.47 9.66
N LYS A 41 -17.82 -27.71 10.12
CA LYS A 41 -18.88 -28.74 10.01
C LYS A 41 -20.27 -28.27 10.45
N ASN A 42 -20.34 -27.24 11.29
CA ASN A 42 -21.58 -26.76 11.91
C ASN A 42 -22.13 -25.48 11.25
N VAL A 43 -21.55 -25.01 10.14
CA VAL A 43 -22.00 -23.83 9.41
C VAL A 43 -22.38 -24.22 7.99
N LYS A 44 -23.69 -24.15 7.66
CA LYS A 44 -24.17 -24.29 6.29
C LYS A 44 -23.89 -23.00 5.50
N ALA A 45 -22.72 -22.92 4.89
CA ALA A 45 -22.36 -21.88 3.92
C ALA A 45 -21.69 -22.52 2.69
N PRO A 46 -21.81 -21.93 1.49
CA PRO A 46 -21.07 -22.42 0.33
C PRO A 46 -19.56 -22.26 0.55
N ALA A 47 -18.77 -23.25 0.14
CA ALA A 47 -17.33 -23.15 0.16
C ALA A 47 -16.88 -22.02 -0.78
N ILE A 48 -16.10 -21.07 -0.26
CA ILE A 48 -15.58 -19.98 -1.07
C ILE A 48 -14.31 -20.49 -1.74
N VAL A 49 -14.34 -20.56 -3.07
CA VAL A 49 -13.20 -20.92 -3.91
C VAL A 49 -12.66 -19.64 -4.53
N ARG A 50 -11.45 -19.23 -4.16
CA ARG A 50 -10.73 -18.12 -4.82
C ARG A 50 -9.48 -18.69 -5.49
N ALA A 51 -9.35 -18.40 -6.78
CA ALA A 51 -8.14 -18.67 -7.55
C ALA A 51 -7.21 -17.45 -7.44
N MET A 52 -5.93 -17.69 -7.13
CA MET A 52 -4.89 -16.66 -7.08
C MET A 52 -3.76 -17.04 -8.04
N PRO A 53 -3.14 -16.09 -8.75
CA PRO A 53 -1.97 -16.39 -9.59
C PRO A 53 -0.82 -16.94 -8.74
N ALA A 54 -0.16 -18.01 -9.20
CA ALA A 54 0.91 -18.69 -8.48
C ALA A 54 2.14 -17.82 -8.22
N ALA A 55 2.37 -16.78 -9.04
CA ALA A 55 3.43 -15.79 -8.82
C ALA A 55 3.31 -15.04 -7.48
N LEU A 56 2.11 -15.03 -6.89
CA LEU A 56 1.87 -14.47 -5.57
C LEU A 56 2.21 -15.44 -4.43
N VAL A 57 2.20 -16.74 -4.71
CA VAL A 57 2.34 -17.83 -3.72
C VAL A 57 3.79 -18.08 -3.38
N ASP A 58 4.71 -17.99 -4.35
CA ASP A 58 6.16 -18.14 -4.12
C ASP A 58 6.74 -17.06 -3.18
N ARG A 59 6.00 -15.96 -2.94
CA ARG A 59 6.40 -14.87 -2.05
C ARG A 59 5.73 -14.93 -0.67
N ILE A 60 4.81 -15.86 -0.46
CA ILE A 60 4.21 -16.11 0.86
C ILE A 60 5.13 -17.11 1.56
N SER A 61 5.85 -16.66 2.58
CA SER A 61 6.58 -17.57 3.48
C SER A 61 5.58 -18.35 4.32
N ILE A 62 5.01 -19.43 3.77
CA ILE A 62 4.24 -20.39 4.55
C ILE A 62 5.23 -21.09 5.47
N THR A 63 5.22 -20.77 6.76
CA THR A 63 6.00 -21.48 7.76
C THR A 63 5.45 -22.90 7.86
N ARG A 64 6.03 -23.83 7.08
CA ARG A 64 5.71 -25.26 7.16
C ARG A 64 6.28 -25.82 8.46
N GLN A 65 5.43 -25.98 9.47
CA GLN A 65 5.58 -27.08 10.40
C GLN A 65 4.56 -28.14 9.97
N VAL A 66 5.06 -29.24 9.41
CA VAL A 66 4.61 -30.63 9.62
C VAL A 66 5.17 -31.46 8.46
N SER A 67 6.05 -32.36 8.87
CA SER A 67 6.56 -33.52 8.15
C SER A 67 5.39 -34.43 7.75
N GLN A 68 5.25 -34.73 6.46
CA GLN A 68 4.84 -36.03 5.90
C GLN A 68 4.51 -35.87 4.41
N THR A 69 5.18 -36.67 3.58
CA THR A 69 4.90 -36.90 2.17
C THR A 69 3.60 -37.68 2.03
N VAL A 70 2.64 -37.15 1.28
CA VAL A 70 1.47 -37.92 0.83
C VAL A 70 1.32 -37.71 -0.66
N HIS A 71 1.41 -38.80 -1.42
CA HIS A 71 1.03 -38.85 -2.83
C HIS A 71 -0.49 -38.64 -2.94
N ALA A 72 -0.94 -37.72 -3.79
CA ALA A 72 -2.36 -37.52 -4.08
C ALA A 72 -2.58 -37.51 -5.59
N GLU A 73 -2.90 -38.68 -6.13
CA GLU A 73 -3.81 -38.78 -7.26
C GLU A 73 -5.22 -38.58 -6.70
N GLU A 74 -5.94 -37.53 -7.10
CA GLU A 74 -7.39 -37.49 -6.95
C GLU A 74 -8.02 -36.59 -8.02
N THR A 75 -9.07 -37.11 -8.62
CA THR A 75 -9.73 -36.66 -9.84
C THR A 75 -10.48 -35.34 -9.65
N CYS A 76 -10.30 -34.44 -10.62
CA CYS A 76 -10.93 -33.12 -10.65
C CYS A 76 -12.37 -33.21 -11.18
N ASP A 77 -13.34 -32.89 -10.31
CA ASP A 77 -14.78 -32.94 -10.57
C ASP A 77 -15.22 -32.00 -11.72
N SER A 78 -16.16 -32.46 -12.55
CA SER A 78 -16.62 -31.76 -13.75
C SER A 78 -17.40 -30.47 -13.44
N ASP A 79 -18.07 -30.40 -12.28
CA ASP A 79 -18.76 -29.20 -11.80
C ASP A 79 -17.79 -28.12 -11.29
N PHE A 80 -16.59 -28.53 -10.83
CA PHE A 80 -15.49 -27.65 -10.45
C PHE A 80 -14.89 -26.94 -11.68
N ARG A 81 -14.75 -27.63 -12.82
CA ARG A 81 -14.35 -27.01 -14.10
C ARG A 81 -15.35 -25.97 -14.59
N LYS A 82 -16.65 -26.16 -14.37
CA LYS A 82 -17.68 -25.16 -14.75
C LYS A 82 -17.63 -23.91 -13.87
N HIS A 83 -17.46 -24.05 -12.55
CA HIS A 83 -17.34 -22.92 -11.63
C HIS A 83 -16.07 -22.11 -11.85
N ILE A 84 -14.93 -22.78 -12.12
CA ILE A 84 -13.69 -22.08 -12.47
C ILE A 84 -13.81 -21.39 -13.83
N LYS A 85 -14.45 -22.00 -14.84
CA LYS A 85 -14.68 -21.33 -16.14
C LYS A 85 -15.59 -20.10 -16.02
N SER A 86 -16.51 -20.07 -15.06
CA SER A 86 -17.33 -18.86 -14.83
C SER A 86 -16.55 -17.78 -14.05
N SER A 87 -15.63 -18.15 -13.16
CA SER A 87 -14.76 -17.20 -12.43
C SER A 87 -13.50 -16.78 -13.20
N ALA A 88 -13.04 -17.56 -14.18
CA ALA A 88 -11.90 -17.28 -15.04
C ALA A 88 -12.15 -16.16 -16.07
N ARG A 89 -13.36 -15.60 -16.09
CA ARG A 89 -13.68 -14.36 -16.80
C ARG A 89 -13.45 -13.11 -15.95
N CYS A 90 -13.13 -13.25 -14.68
CA CYS A 90 -12.75 -12.13 -13.84
C CYS A 90 -11.22 -12.04 -13.83
N GLY A 91 -10.68 -11.02 -14.50
CA GLY A 91 -9.31 -10.58 -14.22
C GLY A 91 -9.12 -10.29 -12.72
N PRO A 92 -7.88 -10.04 -12.25
CA PRO A 92 -7.66 -9.65 -10.86
C PRO A 92 -8.63 -8.51 -10.50
N PRO A 93 -9.27 -8.55 -9.32
CA PRO A 93 -10.23 -7.52 -8.94
C PRO A 93 -9.56 -6.15 -9.06
N ILE A 94 -10.17 -5.26 -9.84
CA ILE A 94 -9.71 -3.89 -10.04
C ILE A 94 -9.37 -3.29 -8.67
N MET A 95 -8.11 -2.96 -8.46
CA MET A 95 -7.61 -2.44 -7.18
C MET A 95 -6.98 -1.06 -7.41
N LEU A 96 -7.23 -0.15 -6.47
CA LEU A 96 -6.62 1.17 -6.45
C LEU A 96 -5.57 1.22 -5.34
N LEU A 97 -4.41 1.78 -5.65
CA LEU A 97 -3.32 1.98 -4.70
C LEU A 97 -3.06 3.47 -4.54
N VAL A 98 -3.20 4.00 -3.33
CA VAL A 98 -3.11 5.44 -3.09
C VAL A 98 -2.08 5.75 -2.03
N LYS A 99 -1.15 6.66 -2.35
CA LYS A 99 -0.25 7.26 -1.38
C LYS A 99 -0.72 8.65 -0.96
N LEU A 100 -1.07 8.81 0.31
CA LEU A 100 -1.23 10.11 0.94
C LEU A 100 0.13 10.66 1.38
N GLY A 101 0.66 11.65 0.66
CA GLY A 101 1.92 12.29 0.99
C GLY A 101 1.86 12.97 2.36
N GLY A 102 2.88 12.75 3.20
CA GLY A 102 2.94 13.37 4.53
C GLY A 102 2.94 14.91 4.49
N SER A 103 3.26 15.51 3.35
CA SER A 103 3.17 16.95 3.11
C SER A 103 1.76 17.50 3.03
N VAL A 104 0.79 16.65 2.69
CA VAL A 104 -0.63 16.98 2.65
C VAL A 104 -1.27 16.71 4.01
N LEU A 105 -0.77 15.70 4.73
CA LEU A 105 -1.30 15.27 6.02
C LEU A 105 -0.75 16.06 7.21
N THR A 106 0.42 16.70 7.06
CA THR A 106 1.12 17.35 8.17
C THR A 106 1.77 18.66 7.74
N ASP A 107 2.01 19.54 8.70
CA ASP A 107 2.92 20.66 8.52
C ASP A 107 4.38 20.20 8.64
N LYS A 108 5.14 20.31 7.55
CA LYS A 108 6.56 19.94 7.47
C LYS A 108 7.48 20.79 8.37
N GLY A 109 7.07 22.01 8.72
CA GLY A 109 7.87 22.94 9.52
C GLY A 109 7.79 22.69 11.02
N ARG A 110 6.78 21.94 11.49
CA ARG A 110 6.50 21.77 12.92
C ARG A 110 6.34 20.31 13.28
N LEU A 111 7.11 19.85 14.27
CA LEU A 111 7.08 18.48 14.77
C LEU A 111 5.66 18.06 15.15
N ARG A 112 5.24 16.87 14.68
CA ARG A 112 3.95 16.24 15.03
C ARG A 112 2.74 17.16 14.86
N SER A 113 2.66 17.86 13.73
CA SER A 113 1.59 18.84 13.47
C SER A 113 0.66 18.37 12.34
N PRO A 114 -0.46 17.68 12.67
CA PRO A 114 -1.35 17.10 11.67
C PRO A 114 -2.31 18.15 11.10
N ARG A 115 -2.57 18.06 9.79
CA ARG A 115 -3.58 18.84 9.08
C ARG A 115 -4.93 18.12 9.16
N ARG A 116 -5.53 18.06 10.36
CA ARG A 116 -6.75 17.26 10.64
C ARG A 116 -7.89 17.49 9.65
N THR A 117 -8.10 18.73 9.22
CA THR A 117 -9.13 19.07 8.20
C THR A 117 -8.82 18.45 6.84
N ALA A 118 -7.56 18.45 6.42
CA ALA A 118 -7.12 17.80 5.19
C ALA A 118 -7.26 16.28 5.28
N ILE A 119 -6.84 15.67 6.40
CA ILE A 119 -6.98 14.22 6.65
C ILE A 119 -8.45 13.79 6.52
N ARG A 120 -9.37 14.45 7.22
CA ARG A 120 -10.82 14.14 7.15
C ARG A 120 -11.40 14.34 5.75
N ARG A 121 -10.99 15.40 5.03
CA ARG A 121 -11.46 15.63 3.66
C ARG A 121 -10.96 14.53 2.72
N LEU A 122 -9.67 14.22 2.76
CA LEU A 122 -9.08 13.18 1.93
C LEU A 122 -9.70 11.82 2.21
N ALA A 123 -9.95 11.48 3.47
CA ALA A 123 -10.67 10.25 3.83
C ALA A 123 -12.04 10.14 3.15
N ARG A 124 -12.83 11.23 3.14
CA ARG A 124 -14.12 11.27 2.39
C ARG A 124 -13.94 11.16 0.87
N GLU A 125 -12.87 11.74 0.32
CA GLU A 125 -12.57 11.61 -1.10
C GLU A 125 -12.15 10.18 -1.47
N LEU A 126 -11.41 9.49 -0.59
CA LEU A 126 -11.06 8.07 -0.74
C LEU A 126 -12.27 7.15 -0.60
N ALA A 127 -13.18 7.43 0.34
CA ALA A 127 -14.41 6.65 0.55
C ALA A 127 -15.36 6.68 -0.67
N ALA A 128 -15.16 7.62 -1.59
CA ALA A 128 -15.92 7.73 -2.83
C ALA A 128 -15.35 6.86 -3.98
N ALA A 129 -14.29 6.09 -3.72
CA ALA A 129 -13.78 5.05 -4.62
C ALA A 129 -14.82 3.95 -4.80
N ARG A 130 -14.85 3.36 -6.00
CA ARG A 130 -15.79 2.28 -6.38
C ARG A 130 -15.13 0.91 -6.52
N ALA A 131 -13.87 0.81 -6.12
CA ALA A 131 -13.03 -0.36 -6.24
C ALA A 131 -12.26 -0.58 -4.92
N PRO A 132 -11.86 -1.84 -4.61
CA PRO A 132 -10.92 -2.15 -3.54
C PRO A 132 -9.75 -1.17 -3.47
N LEU A 133 -9.43 -0.71 -2.26
CA LEU A 133 -8.46 0.35 -2.02
C LEU A 133 -7.37 -0.13 -1.07
N LEU A 134 -6.11 0.07 -1.47
CA LEU A 134 -4.94 0.01 -0.61
C LEU A 134 -4.43 1.43 -0.36
N VAL A 135 -4.23 1.79 0.89
CA VAL A 135 -3.76 3.13 1.27
C VAL A 135 -2.36 3.03 1.87
N VAL A 136 -1.45 3.85 1.35
CA VAL A 136 -0.15 4.13 1.95
C VAL A 136 -0.14 5.57 2.42
N HIS A 137 0.40 5.90 3.58
CA HIS A 137 0.66 7.30 3.94
C HIS A 137 2.11 7.59 4.30
N GLY A 138 2.53 8.83 4.04
CA GLY A 138 3.85 9.30 4.44
C GLY A 138 3.91 9.65 5.94
N ALA A 139 5.10 9.57 6.53
CA ALA A 139 5.35 9.91 7.93
C ALA A 139 5.21 11.41 8.25
N GLY A 140 5.34 12.29 7.25
CA GLY A 140 5.22 13.74 7.44
C GLY A 140 6.17 14.28 8.52
N SER A 141 5.72 15.27 9.29
CA SER A 141 6.46 15.80 10.43
C SER A 141 6.46 14.91 11.67
N TYR A 142 5.79 13.76 11.63
CA TYR A 142 5.88 12.74 12.69
C TYR A 142 7.11 11.85 12.53
N GLY A 143 7.66 11.72 11.33
CA GLY A 143 8.90 10.97 11.10
C GLY A 143 10.07 11.81 10.60
N HIS A 144 9.90 12.58 9.53
CA HIS A 144 11.04 13.15 8.78
C HIS A 144 11.96 14.05 9.61
N ILE A 145 11.41 14.87 10.50
CA ILE A 145 12.20 15.84 11.29
C ILE A 145 13.19 15.09 12.19
N LEU A 146 12.68 14.14 12.98
CA LEU A 146 13.52 13.38 13.91
C LEU A 146 14.40 12.35 13.18
N ALA A 147 13.87 11.68 12.14
CA ALA A 147 14.64 10.74 11.34
C ALA A 147 15.85 11.39 10.66
N ARG A 148 15.68 12.60 10.10
CA ARG A 148 16.77 13.37 9.50
C ARG A 148 17.78 13.83 10.56
N LYS A 149 17.31 14.37 11.68
CA LYS A 149 18.17 14.83 12.79
C LYS A 149 19.12 13.73 13.27
N HIS A 150 18.66 12.48 13.32
CA HIS A 150 19.44 11.35 13.80
C HIS A 150 20.04 10.46 12.69
N ARG A 151 19.88 10.84 11.40
CA ARG A 151 20.34 10.08 10.23
C ARG A 151 19.93 8.60 10.33
N LEU A 152 18.64 8.36 10.57
CA LEU A 152 18.10 7.03 10.83
C LEU A 152 18.06 6.12 9.58
N ASN A 153 18.11 6.70 8.37
CA ASN A 153 18.23 5.97 7.10
C ASN A 153 19.58 5.26 6.94
N GLU A 154 20.62 5.70 7.66
CA GLU A 154 21.92 5.04 7.72
C GLU A 154 21.95 3.93 8.78
N GLY A 155 20.83 3.73 9.48
CA GLY A 155 20.71 2.85 10.64
C GLY A 155 21.69 3.19 11.77
N GLY A 156 22.07 2.18 12.53
CA GLY A 156 23.12 2.28 13.54
C GLY A 156 22.73 1.75 14.93
N ALA A 157 23.76 1.44 15.73
CA ALA A 157 23.62 0.73 16.98
C ALA A 157 23.83 1.59 18.24
N THR A 158 23.78 2.93 18.14
CA THR A 158 23.94 3.78 19.33
C THR A 158 22.63 3.86 20.13
N ARG A 159 22.73 4.04 21.45
CA ARG A 159 21.55 4.23 22.32
C ARG A 159 20.69 5.42 21.87
N ALA A 160 21.32 6.52 21.45
CA ALA A 160 20.64 7.70 20.96
C ALA A 160 19.86 7.43 19.66
N LYS A 161 20.49 6.72 18.70
CA LYS A 161 19.83 6.35 17.44
C LYS A 161 18.66 5.37 17.68
N ARG A 162 18.82 4.39 18.57
CA ARG A 162 17.72 3.50 19.00
C ARG A 162 16.55 4.25 19.64
N GLY A 163 16.85 5.17 20.57
CA GLY A 163 15.82 6.00 21.20
C GLY A 163 15.06 6.87 20.21
N ALA A 164 15.77 7.48 19.26
CA ALA A 164 15.16 8.28 18.19
C ALA A 164 14.31 7.41 17.24
N ALA A 165 14.80 6.22 16.86
CA ALA A 165 14.07 5.26 16.05
C ALA A 165 12.76 4.82 16.71
N ALA A 166 12.81 4.41 17.99
CA ALA A 166 11.62 4.06 18.76
C ALA A 166 10.62 5.22 18.83
N ARG A 167 11.11 6.45 19.03
CA ARG A 167 10.26 7.65 19.04
C ARG A 167 9.62 7.94 17.69
N VAL A 168 10.38 7.83 16.60
CA VAL A 168 9.84 8.00 15.23
C VAL A 168 8.73 6.98 14.97
N GLN A 169 8.95 5.70 15.28
CA GLN A 169 7.95 4.65 15.07
C GLN A 169 6.67 4.95 15.87
N ALA A 170 6.78 5.31 17.15
CA ALA A 170 5.63 5.67 17.98
C ALA A 170 4.89 6.91 17.47
N ASP A 171 5.62 7.93 17.00
CA ASP A 171 5.02 9.15 16.45
C ASP A 171 4.30 8.87 15.13
N VAL A 172 4.91 8.11 14.21
CA VAL A 172 4.26 7.75 12.95
C VAL A 172 3.00 6.91 13.19
N LYS A 173 3.03 5.98 14.16
CA LYS A 173 1.84 5.22 14.57
C LYS A 173 0.73 6.14 15.11
N ALA A 174 1.08 7.22 15.81
CA ALA A 174 0.09 8.21 16.22
C ALA A 174 -0.52 8.97 15.03
N LEU A 175 0.26 9.25 13.98
CA LEU A 175 -0.28 9.82 12.73
C LEU A 175 -1.18 8.81 12.00
N ASP A 176 -0.79 7.54 11.95
CA ASP A 176 -1.59 6.45 11.37
C ASP A 176 -2.95 6.34 12.03
N GLY A 177 -3.03 6.37 13.36
CA GLY A 177 -4.30 6.40 14.08
C GLY A 177 -5.22 7.54 13.62
N LEU A 178 -4.70 8.75 13.42
CA LEU A 178 -5.49 9.87 12.89
C LEU A 178 -6.00 9.65 11.47
N VAL A 179 -5.23 8.95 10.62
CA VAL A 179 -5.60 8.62 9.25
C VAL A 179 -6.66 7.52 9.26
N VAL A 180 -6.43 6.42 9.97
CA VAL A 180 -7.35 5.29 10.11
C VAL A 180 -8.68 5.73 10.70
N ASP A 181 -8.68 6.50 11.80
CA ASP A 181 -9.91 7.02 12.41
C ASP A 181 -10.72 7.87 11.41
N ALA A 182 -10.04 8.69 10.60
CA ALA A 182 -10.71 9.50 9.59
C ALA A 182 -11.30 8.65 8.45
N LEU A 183 -10.61 7.58 8.04
CA LEU A 183 -11.11 6.64 7.03
C LEU A 183 -12.34 5.88 7.55
N ILE A 184 -12.28 5.39 8.79
CA ILE A 184 -13.41 4.73 9.47
C ILE A 184 -14.60 5.69 9.58
N ALA A 185 -14.37 6.92 10.03
CA ALA A 185 -15.40 7.95 10.11
C ALA A 185 -15.99 8.33 8.74
N ALA A 186 -15.26 8.09 7.64
CA ALA A 186 -15.75 8.28 6.27
C ALA A 186 -16.47 7.04 5.70
N GLY A 187 -16.56 5.94 6.46
CA GLY A 187 -17.27 4.71 6.08
C GLY A 187 -16.38 3.61 5.48
N LEU A 188 -15.06 3.77 5.47
CA LEU A 188 -14.14 2.72 5.03
C LEU A 188 -13.80 1.79 6.20
N ALA A 189 -13.82 0.47 5.96
CA ALA A 189 -13.33 -0.52 6.92
C ALA A 189 -11.79 -0.55 6.94
N ALA A 190 -11.16 0.54 7.37
CA ALA A 190 -9.71 0.71 7.36
C ALA A 190 -9.03 -0.15 8.42
N VAL A 191 -7.97 -0.88 8.03
CA VAL A 191 -7.18 -1.71 8.93
C VAL A 191 -5.69 -1.40 8.80
N PRO A 192 -5.00 -0.98 9.87
CA PRO A 192 -3.59 -0.65 9.81
C PRO A 192 -2.71 -1.90 9.78
N ILE A 193 -1.73 -1.92 8.87
CA ILE A 193 -0.70 -2.95 8.73
C ILE A 193 0.66 -2.26 8.84
N PRO A 194 1.28 -2.26 10.03
CA PRO A 194 2.57 -1.61 10.26
C PRO A 194 3.69 -2.30 9.46
N PRO A 195 4.53 -1.56 8.71
CA PRO A 195 5.62 -2.16 7.96
C PRO A 195 6.62 -2.91 8.84
N SER A 196 6.84 -2.41 10.07
CA SER A 196 7.72 -3.04 11.06
C SER A 196 7.30 -4.46 11.45
N ALA A 197 6.05 -4.86 11.19
CA ALA A 197 5.54 -6.20 11.45
C ALA A 197 5.66 -7.15 10.24
N VAL A 198 5.76 -6.61 9.03
CA VAL A 198 5.64 -7.39 7.79
C VAL A 198 6.83 -7.25 6.85
N LEU A 199 7.75 -6.31 7.08
CA LEU A 199 8.82 -5.98 6.15
C LEU A 199 10.17 -5.88 6.86
N SER A 200 11.20 -6.44 6.23
CA SER A 200 12.59 -6.25 6.63
C SER A 200 13.44 -5.76 5.46
N LEU A 201 14.48 -5.02 5.80
CA LEU A 201 15.44 -4.48 4.84
C LEU A 201 16.78 -5.20 4.94
N ASP A 202 17.57 -5.18 3.87
CA ASP A 202 19.01 -5.46 3.88
C ASP A 202 19.70 -4.28 3.17
N ASP A 203 20.45 -3.49 3.93
CA ASP A 203 21.14 -2.29 3.45
C ASP A 203 20.20 -1.27 2.76
N GLY A 204 19.01 -1.10 3.32
CA GLY A 204 17.98 -0.19 2.79
C GLY A 204 17.19 -0.72 1.59
N ARG A 205 17.45 -1.95 1.12
CA ARG A 205 16.63 -2.64 0.11
C ARG A 205 15.70 -3.64 0.77
N VAL A 206 14.56 -3.94 0.16
CA VAL A 206 13.63 -4.95 0.71
C VAL A 206 14.30 -6.31 0.68
N SER A 207 14.46 -6.91 1.86
CA SER A 207 14.95 -8.28 2.02
C SER A 207 13.79 -9.27 2.03
N SER A 208 12.73 -8.95 2.77
CA SER A 208 11.49 -9.73 2.77
C SER A 208 10.29 -8.84 3.08
N ILE A 209 9.13 -9.25 2.56
CA ILE A 209 7.84 -8.64 2.84
C ILE A 209 6.76 -9.73 2.91
N ASP A 210 6.02 -9.77 4.00
CA ASP A 210 4.82 -10.60 4.14
C ASP A 210 3.60 -9.83 3.63
N LEU A 211 3.10 -10.28 2.48
CA LEU A 211 1.95 -9.70 1.80
C LEU A 211 0.61 -10.32 2.25
N THR A 212 0.67 -11.39 3.06
CA THR A 212 -0.51 -12.16 3.49
C THR A 212 -1.56 -11.27 4.16
N PRO A 213 -1.21 -10.37 5.11
CA PRO A 213 -2.22 -9.51 5.74
C PRO A 213 -2.92 -8.59 4.74
N PHE A 214 -2.18 -8.01 3.78
CA PHE A 214 -2.78 -7.14 2.76
C PHE A 214 -3.76 -7.91 1.86
N LEU A 215 -3.41 -9.14 1.49
CA LEU A 215 -4.25 -10.00 0.68
C LEU A 215 -5.52 -10.40 1.42
N GLU A 216 -5.38 -10.95 2.63
CA GLU A 216 -6.51 -11.45 3.41
C GLU A 216 -7.52 -10.35 3.73
N PHE A 217 -7.04 -9.19 4.20
CA PHE A 217 -7.91 -8.06 4.51
C PHE A 217 -8.61 -7.49 3.27
N SER A 218 -7.89 -7.33 2.16
CA SER A 218 -8.51 -6.91 0.89
C SER A 218 -9.59 -7.90 0.44
N SER A 219 -9.32 -9.20 0.60
CA SER A 219 -10.24 -10.27 0.23
C SER A 219 -11.56 -10.22 1.04
N MET A 220 -11.49 -9.69 2.27
CA MET A 220 -12.62 -9.48 3.18
C MET A 220 -13.26 -8.08 3.06
N SER A 221 -12.92 -7.33 2.00
CA SER A 221 -13.42 -5.97 1.76
C SER A 221 -13.03 -4.94 2.82
N PHE A 222 -11.97 -5.21 3.60
CA PHE A 222 -11.30 -4.16 4.37
C PHE A 222 -10.46 -3.27 3.43
N THR A 223 -10.09 -2.11 3.93
CA THR A 223 -9.13 -1.19 3.29
C THR A 223 -7.81 -1.26 4.05
N PRO A 224 -6.84 -2.07 3.61
CA PRO A 224 -5.51 -2.07 4.23
C PRO A 224 -4.85 -0.70 4.16
N VAL A 225 -4.30 -0.27 5.29
CA VAL A 225 -3.55 0.98 5.43
C VAL A 225 -2.15 0.67 5.91
N THR A 226 -1.13 1.16 5.22
CA THR A 226 0.27 1.09 5.68
C THR A 226 0.94 2.45 5.53
N PHE A 227 2.19 2.59 5.97
CA PHE A 227 2.83 3.89 6.08
C PHE A 227 4.35 3.82 6.08
N GLY A 228 5.03 4.93 5.80
CA GLY A 228 6.49 4.94 5.95
C GLY A 228 6.92 4.85 7.41
N ASP A 229 7.76 3.88 7.77
CA ASP A 229 8.08 3.52 9.17
C ASP A 229 9.58 3.17 9.36
N VAL A 230 10.01 3.08 10.62
CA VAL A 230 11.28 2.44 10.99
C VAL A 230 11.07 0.93 11.02
N VAL A 231 11.92 0.20 10.30
CA VAL A 231 11.86 -1.28 10.20
C VAL A 231 13.22 -1.89 10.50
N ARG A 232 13.23 -3.21 10.76
CA ARG A 232 14.47 -3.98 10.91
C ARG A 232 15.27 -3.95 9.59
N ASP A 233 16.57 -3.76 9.71
CA ASP A 233 17.53 -3.88 8.61
C ASP A 233 18.62 -4.88 9.00
N LEU A 234 18.89 -5.88 8.17
CA LEU A 234 19.78 -6.99 8.49
C LEU A 234 21.24 -6.54 8.69
N ARG A 235 21.71 -5.53 7.94
CA ARG A 235 23.08 -5.01 8.04
C ARG A 235 23.17 -3.75 8.90
N ARG A 236 22.15 -2.90 8.85
CA ARG A 236 22.15 -1.60 9.55
C ARG A 236 21.49 -1.64 10.94
N GLY A 237 20.94 -2.80 11.32
CA GLY A 237 20.13 -3.01 12.53
C GLY A 237 18.68 -2.54 12.34
N PHE A 238 18.52 -1.27 11.96
CA PHE A 238 17.24 -0.71 11.53
C PHE A 238 17.47 0.28 10.39
N SER A 239 16.42 0.59 9.64
CA SER A 239 16.43 1.64 8.62
C SER A 239 15.03 2.20 8.41
N ILE A 240 14.91 3.19 7.54
CA ILE A 240 13.63 3.81 7.18
C ILE A 240 13.06 3.12 5.95
N CYS A 241 11.91 2.47 6.11
CA CYS A 241 11.07 2.04 5.00
C CYS A 241 10.19 3.23 4.56
N SER A 242 10.43 3.77 3.37
CA SER A 242 9.62 4.88 2.87
C SER A 242 8.27 4.38 2.36
N GLY A 243 7.25 5.24 2.41
CA GLY A 243 5.98 4.93 1.76
C GLY A 243 6.11 4.75 0.24
N ASP A 244 7.14 5.30 -0.41
CA ASP A 244 7.37 5.07 -1.85
C ASP A 244 7.86 3.65 -2.12
N LEU A 245 8.66 3.09 -1.21
CA LEU A 245 9.10 1.70 -1.28
C LEU A 245 7.92 0.73 -1.09
N LEU A 246 7.05 1.01 -0.12
CA LEU A 246 5.82 0.22 0.07
C LEU A 246 4.88 0.30 -1.14
N MET A 247 4.74 1.47 -1.75
CA MET A 247 3.98 1.60 -3.00
C MET A 247 4.53 0.70 -4.11
N LEU A 248 5.85 0.59 -4.24
CA LEU A 248 6.48 -0.30 -5.24
C LEU A 248 6.20 -1.78 -4.95
N GLU A 249 6.42 -2.24 -3.72
CA GLU A 249 6.20 -3.64 -3.38
C GLU A 249 4.73 -4.03 -3.50
N LEU A 250 3.81 -3.14 -3.11
CA LEU A 250 2.37 -3.36 -3.30
C LEU A 250 1.98 -3.32 -4.78
N ALA A 251 2.52 -2.41 -5.59
CA ALA A 251 2.24 -2.39 -7.03
C ALA A 251 2.72 -3.67 -7.71
N ARG A 252 3.93 -4.15 -7.38
CA ARG A 252 4.48 -5.42 -7.88
C ARG A 252 3.58 -6.61 -7.61
N ALA A 253 3.07 -6.69 -6.38
CA ALA A 253 2.26 -7.80 -5.91
C ALA A 253 0.83 -7.75 -6.46
N PHE A 254 0.17 -6.59 -6.34
CA PHE A 254 -1.26 -6.49 -6.56
C PHE A 254 -1.65 -6.05 -7.97
N ARG A 255 -0.69 -5.53 -8.77
CA ARG A 255 -0.93 -4.98 -10.12
C ARG A 255 -2.18 -4.10 -10.20
N PRO A 256 -2.29 -3.05 -9.36
CA PRO A 256 -3.48 -2.21 -9.32
C PRO A 256 -3.70 -1.48 -10.65
N GLU A 257 -4.95 -1.22 -11.01
CA GLU A 257 -5.32 -0.43 -12.20
C GLU A 257 -4.66 0.96 -12.12
N ARG A 258 -4.71 1.57 -10.93
CA ARG A 258 -4.17 2.92 -10.71
C ARG A 258 -3.36 3.02 -9.44
N ALA A 259 -2.17 3.59 -9.55
CA ALA A 259 -1.37 4.11 -8.44
C ALA A 259 -1.46 5.64 -8.39
N LEU A 260 -1.95 6.20 -7.29
CA LEU A 260 -2.12 7.65 -7.11
C LEU A 260 -1.21 8.18 -6.00
N PHE A 261 -0.35 9.13 -6.34
CA PHE A 261 0.50 9.87 -5.42
C PHE A 261 -0.12 11.23 -5.11
N VAL A 262 -0.65 11.37 -3.90
CA VAL A 262 -1.29 12.59 -3.43
C VAL A 262 -0.24 13.49 -2.76
N ALA A 263 0.17 14.55 -3.46
CA ALA A 263 1.20 15.50 -3.06
C ALA A 263 0.63 16.87 -2.67
N ASP A 264 1.46 17.77 -2.17
CA ASP A 264 1.10 19.15 -1.79
C ASP A 264 1.34 20.17 -2.92
N VAL A 265 1.44 19.68 -4.16
CA VAL A 265 1.64 20.44 -5.40
C VAL A 265 0.83 19.78 -6.52
N ASP A 266 0.60 20.49 -7.62
CA ASP A 266 -0.25 20.04 -8.74
C ASP A 266 0.26 18.82 -9.50
N GLY A 267 1.57 18.54 -9.44
CA GLY A 267 2.20 17.39 -10.06
C GLY A 267 3.72 17.54 -9.97
N LEU A 268 4.44 16.94 -10.90
CA LEU A 268 5.86 17.20 -11.14
C LEU A 268 6.02 18.46 -11.99
N PHE A 269 6.94 19.32 -11.60
CA PHE A 269 7.26 20.55 -12.32
C PHE A 269 8.70 20.51 -12.84
N THR A 270 9.00 21.32 -13.86
CA THR A 270 10.36 21.50 -14.40
C THR A 270 11.38 22.01 -13.36
N ALA A 271 10.92 22.65 -12.29
CA ALA A 271 11.68 23.04 -11.10
C ALA A 271 10.73 23.09 -9.89
N ASP A 272 11.24 23.26 -8.67
CA ASP A 272 10.38 23.37 -7.47
C ASP A 272 9.47 24.62 -7.56
N PRO A 273 8.13 24.45 -7.70
CA PRO A 273 7.19 25.55 -7.93
C PRO A 273 7.03 26.47 -6.72
N LYS A 274 7.53 26.07 -5.55
CA LYS A 274 7.50 26.90 -4.34
C LYS A 274 8.65 27.90 -4.28
N THR A 275 9.70 27.68 -5.09
CA THR A 275 10.91 28.50 -5.11
C THR A 275 11.18 29.12 -6.48
N HIS A 276 10.63 28.55 -7.55
CA HIS A 276 10.83 29.01 -8.93
C HIS A 276 9.49 29.38 -9.56
N LYS A 277 9.23 30.69 -9.76
CA LYS A 277 7.99 31.19 -10.37
C LYS A 277 7.79 30.75 -11.83
N SER A 278 8.88 30.43 -12.53
CA SER A 278 8.86 29.95 -13.92
C SER A 278 8.71 28.43 -14.05
N ALA A 279 8.54 27.70 -12.93
CA ALA A 279 8.32 26.27 -12.94
C ALA A 279 7.02 25.94 -13.69
N ARG A 280 7.10 25.07 -14.69
CA ARG A 280 5.96 24.60 -15.47
C ARG A 280 5.57 23.20 -15.05
N LEU A 281 4.26 22.94 -14.92
CA LEU A 281 3.73 21.61 -14.66
C LEU A 281 4.05 20.70 -15.86
N LEU A 282 4.52 19.49 -15.58
CA LEU A 282 4.65 18.43 -16.56
C LEU A 282 3.37 17.60 -16.50
N GLU A 283 2.56 17.61 -17.55
CA GLU A 283 1.31 16.82 -17.60
C GLU A 283 1.59 15.32 -17.73
N ALA A 284 2.72 14.97 -18.36
CA ALA A 284 3.23 13.61 -18.43
C ALA A 284 4.75 13.62 -18.22
N VAL A 285 5.28 12.52 -17.69
CA VAL A 285 6.73 12.32 -17.52
C VAL A 285 7.11 10.86 -17.76
N LYS A 286 8.20 10.65 -18.50
CA LYS A 286 8.90 9.36 -18.68
C LYS A 286 10.36 9.50 -18.21
N PRO A 287 11.11 8.40 -18.03
CA PRO A 287 12.51 8.46 -17.56
C PRO A 287 13.42 9.38 -18.38
N SER A 288 13.22 9.45 -19.71
CA SER A 288 14.02 10.31 -20.60
C SER A 288 13.78 11.80 -20.43
N ASP A 289 12.73 12.21 -19.73
CA ASP A 289 12.45 13.62 -19.43
C ASP A 289 13.16 14.10 -18.15
N LEU A 290 13.65 13.19 -17.30
CA LEU A 290 14.33 13.52 -16.04
C LEU A 290 15.49 14.51 -16.19
N PRO A 291 16.36 14.43 -17.22
CA PRO A 291 17.46 15.39 -17.38
C PRO A 291 16.99 16.85 -17.52
N GLN A 292 15.73 17.08 -17.90
CA GLN A 292 15.14 18.41 -18.07
C GLN A 292 14.57 18.97 -16.75
N VAL A 293 14.43 18.13 -15.72
CA VAL A 293 13.88 18.53 -14.43
C VAL A 293 14.99 19.00 -13.51
N LYS A 294 14.90 20.27 -13.07
CA LYS A 294 15.83 20.85 -12.11
C LYS A 294 15.46 20.40 -10.70
N PHE A 295 16.04 19.28 -10.28
CA PHE A 295 15.99 18.87 -8.89
C PHE A 295 16.88 19.77 -8.03
N ARG A 296 16.44 20.13 -6.82
CA ARG A 296 17.35 20.74 -5.84
C ARG A 296 18.50 19.77 -5.61
N ALA A 297 19.74 20.28 -5.63
CA ALA A 297 20.92 19.50 -5.29
C ALA A 297 20.64 18.76 -3.97
N ALA A 298 20.63 17.43 -4.02
CA ALA A 298 20.54 16.62 -2.82
C ALA A 298 21.77 16.96 -1.96
N SER A 299 21.56 17.38 -0.71
CA SER A 299 22.65 17.24 0.26
C SER A 299 23.04 15.76 0.27
N ARG A 300 24.34 15.43 0.23
CA ARG A 300 24.92 14.07 0.09
C ARG A 300 24.29 12.96 0.98
N THR A 301 23.43 13.29 1.93
CA THR A 301 22.69 12.42 2.85
C THR A 301 21.23 12.10 2.48
N ASP A 302 20.65 12.67 1.41
CA ASP A 302 19.20 12.57 1.12
C ASP A 302 18.89 11.67 -0.11
N VAL A 303 19.06 10.35 0.03
CA VAL A 303 18.84 9.37 -1.05
C VAL A 303 17.54 8.57 -0.95
N THR A 304 16.72 8.77 0.09
CA THR A 304 15.41 8.07 0.22
C THR A 304 14.19 9.01 0.30
N GLY A 305 14.41 10.33 0.29
CA GLY A 305 13.35 11.33 0.49
C GLY A 305 13.26 12.45 -0.56
N SER A 306 14.24 12.55 -1.48
CA SER A 306 14.25 13.58 -2.53
C SER A 306 13.09 13.42 -3.51
N ILE A 307 12.70 14.50 -4.17
CA ILE A 307 11.66 14.43 -5.21
C ILE A 307 12.14 13.58 -6.40
N GLU A 308 13.43 13.62 -6.74
CA GLU A 308 14.01 12.79 -7.80
C GLU A 308 13.87 11.31 -7.49
N GLY A 309 14.27 10.88 -6.27
CA GLY A 309 14.15 9.48 -5.86
C GLY A 309 12.71 8.98 -5.88
N LYS A 310 11.75 9.84 -5.55
CA LYS A 310 10.31 9.53 -5.64
C LYS A 310 9.86 9.34 -7.08
N VAL A 311 10.24 10.24 -7.98
CA VAL A 311 9.87 10.15 -9.40
C VAL A 311 10.50 8.91 -10.03
N ARG A 312 11.77 8.63 -9.73
CA ARG A 312 12.43 7.38 -10.17
C ARG A 312 11.67 6.14 -9.70
N ARG A 313 11.24 6.13 -8.44
CA ARG A 313 10.42 5.05 -7.89
C ARG A 313 9.05 4.95 -8.56
N MET A 314 8.44 6.07 -8.94
CA MET A 314 7.18 6.08 -9.68
C MET A 314 7.31 5.49 -11.08
N PHE A 315 8.48 5.62 -11.74
CA PHE A 315 8.73 4.91 -13.00
C PHE A 315 8.76 3.39 -12.80
N GLU A 316 9.47 2.89 -11.78
CA GLU A 316 9.45 1.46 -11.44
C GLU A 316 8.02 0.96 -11.12
N ILE A 317 7.20 1.80 -10.49
CA ILE A 317 5.79 1.49 -10.20
C ILE A 317 4.96 1.46 -11.47
N ALA A 318 5.21 2.37 -12.41
CA ALA A 318 4.49 2.45 -13.67
C ALA A 318 4.57 1.13 -14.46
N ASP A 319 5.65 0.35 -14.31
CA ASP A 319 5.82 -0.97 -14.94
C ASP A 319 4.85 -2.05 -14.40
N HIS A 320 4.20 -1.78 -13.28
CA HIS A 320 3.34 -2.72 -12.57
C HIS A 320 1.88 -2.26 -12.46
N VAL A 321 1.53 -1.09 -13.02
CA VAL A 321 0.18 -0.53 -12.98
C VAL A 321 -0.23 -0.03 -14.37
N ASP A 322 -1.52 0.14 -14.63
CA ASP A 322 -1.99 0.69 -15.90
C ASP A 322 -1.83 2.22 -15.92
N GLU A 323 -2.09 2.85 -14.77
CA GLU A 323 -1.99 4.30 -14.60
C GLU A 323 -1.26 4.70 -13.32
N CYS A 324 -0.20 5.50 -13.44
CA CYS A 324 0.51 6.11 -12.31
C CYS A 324 0.35 7.63 -12.39
N TRP A 325 -0.11 8.26 -11.30
CA TRP A 325 -0.44 9.69 -11.30
C TRP A 325 0.10 10.41 -10.06
N ILE A 326 0.50 11.66 -10.24
CA ILE A 326 0.79 12.62 -9.16
C ILE A 326 -0.30 13.70 -9.19
N VAL A 327 -0.96 13.94 -8.07
CA VAL A 327 -2.03 14.95 -7.96
C VAL A 327 -1.93 15.77 -6.68
N ASN A 328 -2.47 17.00 -6.69
CA ASN A 328 -2.54 17.83 -5.50
C ASN A 328 -3.67 17.40 -4.56
N GLY A 329 -3.28 16.93 -3.39
CA GLY A 329 -4.22 16.59 -2.34
C GLY A 329 -4.89 17.79 -1.69
N ASN A 330 -4.38 19.01 -1.84
CA ASN A 330 -4.97 20.22 -1.25
C ASN A 330 -6.17 20.76 -2.04
N VAL A 331 -6.33 20.35 -3.29
CA VAL A 331 -7.46 20.77 -4.13
C VAL A 331 -8.64 19.85 -3.89
N LYS A 332 -9.76 20.43 -3.46
CA LYS A 332 -11.00 19.71 -3.13
C LYS A 332 -11.43 18.85 -4.32
N ASN A 333 -11.83 17.61 -4.04
CA ASN A 333 -12.33 16.61 -5.00
C ASN A 333 -11.33 16.10 -6.04
N ARG A 334 -10.12 16.65 -6.14
CA ARG A 334 -9.16 16.23 -7.17
C ARG A 334 -8.74 14.77 -6.96
N VAL A 335 -8.57 14.34 -5.71
CA VAL A 335 -8.22 12.94 -5.40
C VAL A 335 -9.41 12.03 -5.72
N ARG A 336 -10.63 12.41 -5.33
CA ARG A 336 -11.85 11.68 -5.68
C ARG A 336 -11.98 11.49 -7.19
N ASP A 337 -11.81 12.55 -7.96
CA ASP A 337 -12.02 12.53 -9.40
C ASP A 337 -10.91 11.73 -10.11
N ALA A 338 -9.66 11.83 -9.64
CA ALA A 338 -8.56 10.96 -10.10
C ALA A 338 -8.83 9.48 -9.82
N LEU A 339 -9.39 9.12 -8.65
CA LEU A 339 -9.76 7.73 -8.33
C LEU A 339 -10.88 7.19 -9.22
N ARG A 340 -11.70 8.07 -9.78
CA ARG A 340 -12.79 7.71 -10.69
C ARG A 340 -12.37 7.70 -12.16
N GLY A 341 -11.09 7.88 -12.45
CA GLY A 341 -10.56 7.92 -13.83
C GLY A 341 -10.99 9.16 -14.60
N ARG A 342 -11.42 10.23 -13.91
CA ARG A 342 -11.75 11.50 -14.56
C ARG A 342 -10.47 12.28 -14.84
N HIS A 343 -10.49 13.06 -15.91
CA HIS A 343 -9.41 14.01 -16.19
C HIS A 343 -9.27 15.03 -15.06
N VAL A 344 -8.05 15.19 -14.54
CA VAL A 344 -7.71 16.14 -13.49
C VAL A 344 -6.34 16.76 -13.77
N VAL A 345 -6.09 17.96 -13.24
CA VAL A 345 -4.75 18.54 -13.22
C VAL A 345 -3.82 17.64 -12.40
N GLY A 346 -2.75 17.17 -13.03
CA GLY A 346 -1.82 16.19 -12.48
C GLY A 346 -0.65 15.94 -13.41
N THR A 347 0.23 15.05 -12.98
CA THR A 347 1.27 14.47 -13.85
C THR A 347 1.01 12.98 -13.99
N ARG A 348 0.87 12.50 -15.23
CA ARG A 348 0.90 11.08 -15.54
C ARG A 348 2.35 10.59 -15.61
N VAL A 349 2.67 9.55 -14.86
CA VAL A 349 3.97 8.90 -14.88
C VAL A 349 3.87 7.67 -15.78
N SER A 350 4.69 7.65 -16.83
CA SER A 350 4.73 6.58 -17.82
C SER A 350 5.89 5.63 -17.58
N ARG A 351 5.75 4.39 -18.07
CA ARG A 351 6.81 3.37 -18.07
C ARG A 351 8.05 3.88 -18.80
N GLY A 352 9.20 3.35 -18.41
CA GLY A 352 10.43 3.49 -19.21
C GLY A 352 10.33 2.69 -20.51
N PRO A 353 11.08 3.08 -21.57
CA PRO A 353 11.33 2.19 -22.70
C PRO A 353 12.11 0.94 -22.28
#